data_AF-A0ABD3L7E8-F1
#
_entry.id   AF-A0ABD3L7E8-F1
#
_cell.length_a   1.000
_cell.length_b   1.000
_cell.length_c   1.000
_cell.angle_alpha   90.00
_cell.angle_beta   90.00
_cell.angle_gamma   90.00
#
_symmetry.space_group_name_H-M   'P 1'
#
loop_
_entity.id
_entity.type
_entity.pdbx_description
1 polymer ?
#
loop_
_entity_poly.entity_id
_entity_poly.type
_entity_poly.pdbx_seq_one_letter_code
_entity_poly.pdbx_strand_id
1 'polypeptide(L)'
;MFLSFRGSNTRKGFADYPYTSLTNARITVFRDNNKLDPGENIRDALVQSIKQSKISIPIISNDYASSRSCLMELARMMECQKR
;
A
#
# COMPACT_ATOMS: atom_id res chain seq x y z
N MET A 1 3.82 -3.60 8.65
CA MET A 1 4.06 -2.36 7.87
C MET A 1 3.20 -2.45 6.62
N PHE A 2 2.66 -1.33 6.14
CA PHE A 2 1.86 -1.27 4.92
C PHE A 2 2.60 -0.48 3.83
N LEU A 3 2.64 -1.02 2.62
CA LEU A 3 3.25 -0.39 1.45
C LEU A 3 2.18 -0.20 0.37
N SER A 4 1.80 1.06 0.10
CA SER A 4 0.87 1.40 -0.96
C SER A 4 1.62 1.89 -2.19
N PHE A 5 1.27 1.38 -3.35
CA PHE A 5 1.85 1.79 -4.62
C PHE A 5 0.90 1.51 -5.78
N ARG A 6 1.19 2.11 -6.93
CA ARG A 6 0.42 1.90 -8.15
C ARG A 6 1.01 0.79 -9.03
N GLY A 7 0.26 -0.29 -9.22
CA GLY A 7 0.35 -1.19 -10.38
C GLY A 7 1.70 -1.85 -10.73
N SER A 8 1.76 -2.43 -11.94
CA SER A 8 2.85 -3.31 -12.42
C SER A 8 4.20 -2.64 -12.47
N ASN A 9 4.19 -1.39 -12.92
CA ASN A 9 5.40 -0.66 -13.29
C ASN A 9 6.20 -0.36 -12.03
N THR A 10 5.52 0.04 -10.96
CA THR A 10 6.15 0.26 -9.66
C THR A 10 6.43 -1.06 -8.96
N ARG A 11 5.62 -2.13 -9.20
CA ARG A 11 5.83 -3.47 -8.61
C ARG A 11 7.15 -4.13 -9.01
N LYS A 12 7.54 -4.07 -10.28
CA LYS A 12 8.84 -4.59 -10.75
C LYS A 12 9.94 -3.54 -10.74
N GLY A 13 9.57 -2.28 -10.46
CA GLY A 13 10.49 -1.16 -10.34
C GLY A 13 10.74 -0.81 -8.87
N PHE A 14 10.66 0.48 -8.57
CA PHE A 14 11.08 1.03 -7.28
C PHE A 14 10.43 0.35 -6.07
N ALA A 15 9.14 -0.01 -6.11
CA ALA A 15 8.45 -0.59 -4.94
C ALA A 15 8.93 -2.00 -4.57
N ASP A 16 9.67 -2.68 -5.44
CA ASP A 16 10.27 -3.97 -5.11
C ASP A 16 11.45 -3.83 -4.16
N TYR A 17 12.25 -2.79 -4.34
CA TYR A 17 13.45 -2.57 -3.54
C TYR A 17 13.18 -2.41 -2.03
N PRO A 18 12.28 -1.50 -1.57
CA PRO A 18 11.95 -1.40 -0.16
C PRO A 18 11.24 -2.65 0.33
N TYR A 19 10.36 -3.28 -0.46
CA TYR A 19 9.70 -4.52 -0.06
C TYR A 19 10.70 -5.64 0.24
N THR A 20 11.63 -5.90 -0.68
CA THR A 20 12.66 -6.93 -0.53
C THR A 20 13.60 -6.59 0.63
N SER A 21 14.03 -5.34 0.76
CA SER A 21 14.92 -4.91 1.84
C SER A 21 14.28 -5.07 3.23
N LEU A 22 13.02 -4.66 3.38
CA LEU A 22 12.26 -4.81 4.63
C LEU A 22 12.01 -6.28 4.97
N THR A 23 11.67 -7.09 3.97
CA THR A 23 11.45 -8.53 4.14
C THR A 23 12.75 -9.23 4.56
N ASN A 24 13.89 -8.87 3.94
CA ASN A 24 15.22 -9.37 4.33
C ASN A 24 15.59 -8.98 5.77
N ALA A 25 15.15 -7.81 6.21
CA ALA A 25 15.26 -7.37 7.61
C ALA A 25 14.24 -8.05 8.56
N ARG A 26 13.49 -9.07 8.09
CA ARG A 26 12.46 -9.82 8.82
C ARG A 26 11.30 -8.95 9.31
N ILE A 27 11.02 -7.85 8.60
CA ILE A 27 9.87 -6.99 8.88
C ILE A 27 8.67 -7.50 8.08
N THR A 28 7.54 -7.72 8.75
CA THR A 28 6.28 -8.09 8.09
C THR A 28 5.72 -6.89 7.32
N VAL A 29 5.70 -7.01 5.98
CA VAL A 29 5.19 -5.98 5.07
C VAL A 29 3.98 -6.48 4.31
N PHE A 30 2.85 -5.80 4.44
CA PHE A 30 1.71 -5.90 3.56
C PHE A 30 1.97 -5.04 2.33
N ARG A 31 1.96 -5.67 1.15
CA ARG A 31 2.26 -5.04 -0.14
C ARG A 31 1.00 -5.05 -0.99
N ASP A 32 0.34 -3.90 -1.12
CA ASP A 32 -0.89 -3.83 -1.90
C ASP A 32 -0.65 -3.60 -3.39
N ASN A 33 -1.23 -4.44 -4.23
CA ASN A 33 -1.08 -4.39 -5.67
C ASN A 33 -2.38 -3.88 -6.31
N ASN A 34 -2.49 -2.56 -6.42
CA ASN A 34 -3.60 -1.77 -6.98
C ASN A 34 -3.89 -1.99 -8.48
N LYS A 35 -3.79 -3.23 -8.98
CA LYS A 35 -4.08 -3.61 -10.38
C LYS A 35 -5.53 -4.00 -10.62
N LEU A 36 -6.28 -4.30 -9.58
CA LEU A 36 -7.66 -4.77 -9.68
C LEU A 36 -8.51 -3.89 -8.78
N ASP A 37 -9.68 -3.47 -9.26
CA ASP A 37 -10.73 -2.96 -8.37
C ASP A 37 -11.14 -4.13 -7.47
N PRO A 38 -10.76 -4.14 -6.19
CA PRO A 38 -11.02 -5.28 -5.36
C PRO A 38 -12.52 -5.32 -5.05
N GLY A 39 -13.14 -6.51 -5.12
CA GLY A 39 -14.48 -6.71 -4.56
C GLY A 39 -14.51 -6.34 -3.07
N GLU A 40 -15.68 -6.09 -2.50
CA GLU A 40 -15.86 -5.52 -1.15
C GLU A 40 -15.02 -6.24 -0.07
N ASN A 41 -15.02 -7.57 -0.06
CA ASN A 41 -14.26 -8.37 0.91
C ASN A 41 -12.73 -8.10 0.89
N ILE A 42 -12.16 -7.81 -0.28
CA ILE A 42 -10.72 -7.53 -0.41
C ILE A 42 -10.42 -6.11 0.08
N ARG A 43 -11.33 -5.16 -0.13
CA ARG A 43 -11.22 -3.80 0.41
C ARG A 43 -11.22 -3.79 1.93
N ASP A 44 -12.04 -4.64 2.56
CA ASP A 44 -12.08 -4.73 4.03
C ASP A 44 -10.77 -5.27 4.61
N ALA A 45 -10.23 -6.34 4.04
CA ALA A 45 -8.92 -6.86 4.44
C ALA A 45 -7.82 -5.81 4.28
N LEU A 46 -7.87 -5.00 3.22
CA LEU A 46 -6.94 -3.91 2.98
C LEU A 46 -7.00 -2.84 4.07
N VAL A 47 -8.20 -2.35 4.37
CA VAL A 47 -8.41 -1.33 5.41
C VAL A 47 -7.95 -1.85 6.78
N GLN A 48 -8.20 -3.13 7.09
CA GLN A 48 -7.70 -3.72 8.33
C GLN A 48 -6.17 -3.80 8.37
N SER A 49 -5.52 -4.15 7.25
CA SER A 49 -4.06 -4.20 7.19
C SER A 49 -3.40 -2.83 7.40
N ILE A 50 -4.05 -1.74 6.94
CA ILE A 50 -3.61 -0.36 7.20
C ILE A 50 -3.74 -0.02 8.69
N LYS A 51 -4.90 -0.32 9.29
CA LYS A 51 -5.15 -0.06 10.72
C LYS A 51 -4.22 -0.82 11.65
N GLN A 52 -3.85 -2.05 11.29
CA GLN A 52 -2.94 -2.89 12.08
C GLN A 52 -1.46 -2.56 11.84
N SER A 53 -1.15 -1.75 10.82
CA SER A 53 0.22 -1.39 10.49
C SER A 53 0.70 -0.21 11.33
N LYS A 54 1.83 -0.40 12.03
CA LYS A 54 2.52 0.66 12.78
C LYS A 54 3.12 1.76 11.89
N ILE A 55 3.46 1.41 10.65
CA ILE A 55 4.08 2.29 9.67
C ILE A 55 3.41 2.01 8.32
N SER A 56 3.08 3.08 7.61
CA SER A 56 2.49 3.04 6.28
C SER A 56 3.32 3.91 5.34
N ILE A 57 3.70 3.37 4.18
CA ILE A 57 4.59 4.01 3.21
C ILE A 57 3.87 4.13 1.86
N PRO A 58 3.39 5.33 1.48
CA PRO A 58 2.88 5.60 0.14
C PRO A 58 4.04 5.84 -0.84
N ILE A 59 4.11 5.05 -1.91
CA ILE A 59 5.02 5.25 -3.04
C ILE A 59 4.27 5.98 -4.15
N ILE A 60 4.39 7.30 -4.17
CA ILE A 60 3.69 8.17 -5.11
C ILE A 60 4.43 8.17 -6.46
N SER A 61 3.82 7.53 -7.45
CA SER A 61 4.22 7.59 -8.87
C SER A 61 3.39 8.62 -9.65
N ASN A 62 3.81 8.93 -10.88
CA ASN A 62 3.08 9.87 -11.77
C ASN A 62 1.60 9.52 -11.95
N ASP A 63 1.26 8.23 -11.96
CA ASP A 63 -0.09 7.72 -12.16
C ASP A 63 -0.79 7.32 -10.84
N TYR A 64 -0.19 7.60 -9.67
CA TYR A 64 -0.75 7.19 -8.39
C TYR A 64 -2.13 7.79 -8.15
N ALA A 65 -2.28 9.10 -8.38
CA ALA A 65 -3.54 9.82 -8.20
C ALA A 65 -4.59 9.49 -9.27
N SER A 66 -4.23 8.77 -10.34
CA SER A 66 -5.20 8.27 -11.32
C SER A 66 -6.02 7.08 -10.79
N SER A 67 -5.57 6.44 -9.70
CA SER A 67 -6.27 5.32 -9.08
C SER A 67 -7.07 5.77 -7.87
N ARG A 68 -8.40 5.56 -7.92
CA ARG A 68 -9.29 5.78 -6.78
C ARG A 68 -8.88 4.93 -5.56
N SER A 69 -8.41 3.69 -5.77
CA SER A 69 -7.96 2.82 -4.67
C SER A 69 -6.74 3.42 -3.96
N CYS A 70 -5.71 3.81 -4.72
CA CYS A 70 -4.51 4.45 -4.18
C CYS A 70 -4.83 5.69 -3.32
N LEU A 71 -5.79 6.51 -3.77
CA LEU A 71 -6.23 7.71 -3.03
C LEU A 71 -7.03 7.35 -1.77
N MET A 72 -7.89 6.33 -1.84
CA MET A 72 -8.61 5.84 -0.66
C MET A 72 -7.65 5.26 0.39
N GLU A 73 -6.67 4.46 -0.01
CA GLU A 73 -5.62 3.97 0.88
C GLU A 73 -4.85 5.13 1.51
N LEU A 74 -4.47 6.13 0.72
CA LEU A 74 -3.76 7.30 1.24
C LEU A 74 -4.56 8.05 2.29
N ALA A 75 -5.86 8.28 2.04
CA ALA A 75 -6.75 8.87 3.03
C ALA A 75 -6.81 8.02 4.31
N ARG A 76 -6.95 6.69 4.19
CA ARG A 76 -6.98 5.79 5.36
C ARG A 76 -5.68 5.76 6.13
N MET A 77 -4.53 5.79 5.45
CA MET A 77 -3.23 5.89 6.11
C MET A 77 -3.11 7.18 6.93
N MET A 78 -3.55 8.31 6.37
CA MET A 78 -3.55 9.61 7.06
C MET A 78 -4.54 9.66 8.23
N GLU A 79 -5.71 9.06 8.11
CA GLU A 79 -6.66 8.92 9.21
C GLU A 79 -6.07 8.09 10.37
N CYS A 80 -5.35 7.02 10.07
CA CYS A 80 -4.72 6.17 11.09
C CYS A 80 -3.54 6.85 11.80
N GLN A 81 -2.82 7.76 11.12
CA GLN A 81 -1.73 8.53 11.73
C GLN A 81 -2.17 9.70 12.60
N LYS A 82 -3.39 10.23 12.41
CA LYS A 82 -3.94 11.33 13.22
C LYS A 82 -4.44 10.89 14.61
N ARG A 83 -4.30 9.60 14.94
CA ARG A 83 -4.62 9.03 16.25
C ARG A 83 -3.42 9.12 17.18
#